data_AF-A0A090WFZ6-F1
#
_entry.id   AF-A0A090WFZ6-F1
#
_cell.length_a   1.000
_cell.length_b   1.000
_cell.length_c   1.000
_cell.angle_alpha   90.00
_cell.angle_beta   90.00
_cell.angle_gamma   90.00
#
_symmetry.space_group_name_H-M   'P 1'
#
loop_
_entity.id
_entity.type
_entity.pdbx_description
1 polymer ?
#
loop_
_entity_poly.entity_id
_entity_poly.type
_entity_poly.pdbx_seq_one_letter_code
_entity_poly.pdbx_strand_id
1 'polypeptide(L)' 'MTLTRKRLQKKNFFNSFFTNLAGTENLQKQIEAGMTASEIRASWENDLKAYDVMRQPYLLY' A
#
# COMPACT_ATOMS: atom_id res chain seq x y z
N MET A 1 29.20 12.60 -18.37
CA MET A 1 28.02 12.14 -19.15
C MET A 1 27.30 11.06 -18.34
N THR A 2 26.45 11.44 -17.39
CA THR A 2 25.67 10.48 -16.59
C THR A 2 24.24 10.47 -17.10
N LEU A 3 23.78 9.30 -17.55
CA LEU A 3 22.46 9.09 -18.14
C LEU A 3 21.34 9.60 -17.21
N THR A 4 20.65 10.64 -17.65
CA THR A 4 19.39 11.08 -17.05
C THR A 4 18.36 9.96 -17.19
N ARG A 5 18.09 9.24 -16.09
CA ARG A 5 16.96 8.29 -16.01
C ARG A 5 15.68 9.11 -16.21
N LYS A 6 15.20 9.18 -17.44
CA LYS A 6 13.94 9.84 -17.83
C LYS A 6 12.83 9.19 -17.02
N ARG A 7 12.50 9.76 -15.84
CA ARG A 7 11.34 9.37 -15.03
C ARG A 7 10.13 9.56 -15.93
N LEU A 8 9.60 8.45 -16.46
CA LEU A 8 8.33 8.45 -17.17
C LEU A 8 7.33 9.23 -16.31
N GLN A 9 6.75 10.27 -16.92
CA GLN A 9 5.80 11.22 -16.38
C GLN A 9 5.10 10.74 -15.09
N LYS A 10 5.65 11.14 -13.94
CA LYS A 10 5.18 10.78 -12.58
C LYS A 10 3.73 11.22 -12.30
N LYS A 11 3.16 12.07 -13.15
CA LYS A 11 1.86 12.71 -12.94
C LYS A 11 0.68 11.74 -12.89
N ASN A 12 0.77 10.54 -13.46
CA ASN A 12 -0.37 9.62 -13.57
C ASN A 12 -0.07 8.18 -13.11
N PHE A 13 0.85 7.96 -12.16
CA PHE A 13 1.10 6.60 -11.64
C PHE A 13 -0.13 6.05 -10.92
N PHE A 14 -0.78 6.88 -10.11
CA PHE A 14 -2.04 6.55 -9.44
C PHE A 14 -3.21 6.96 -10.33
N ASN A 15 -3.96 5.97 -10.81
CA ASN A 15 -5.25 6.19 -11.44
C ASN A 15 -6.38 5.94 -10.41
N SER A 16 -7.63 6.20 -10.79
CA SER A 16 -8.80 5.99 -9.91
C SER A 16 -8.99 4.54 -9.47
N PHE A 17 -8.40 3.56 -10.16
CA PHE A 17 -8.49 2.15 -9.78
C PHE A 17 -7.50 1.74 -8.69
N PHE A 18 -6.46 2.54 -8.43
CA PHE A 18 -5.46 2.20 -7.41
C PHE A 18 -6.10 2.09 -6.02
N THR A 19 -6.90 3.07 -5.64
CA THR A 19 -7.60 3.09 -4.35
C THR A 19 -8.67 2.00 -4.26
N ASN A 20 -9.32 1.66 -5.39
CA ASN A 20 -10.27 0.55 -5.47
C ASN A 20 -9.60 -0.79 -5.20
N LEU A 21 -8.42 -1.03 -5.78
CA LEU A 21 -7.66 -2.27 -5.56
C LEU A 21 -7.04 -2.33 -4.16
N ALA A 22 -6.55 -1.20 -3.65
CA ALA A 22 -6.01 -1.10 -2.30
C ALA A 22 -7.08 -1.19 -1.21
N GLY A 23 -8.35 -0.93 -1.54
CA GLY A 23 -9.46 -0.83 -0.59
C GLY A 23 -9.39 0.39 0.34
N THR A 24 -8.46 1.32 0.08
CA THR A 24 -8.24 2.52 0.88
C THR A 24 -7.41 3.56 0.12
N GLU A 25 -7.54 4.84 0.49
CA GLU A 25 -6.64 5.90 0.03
C GLU A 25 -5.30 5.93 0.78
N ASN A 26 -5.20 5.24 1.91
CA ASN A 26 -4.04 5.34 2.80
C ASN A 26 -2.74 4.89 2.14
N LEU A 27 -2.78 3.81 1.35
CA LEU A 27 -1.60 3.31 0.66
C LEU A 27 -1.00 4.34 -0.31
N GLN A 28 -1.84 5.05 -1.06
CA GLN A 28 -1.38 6.11 -1.96
C GLN A 28 -0.74 7.24 -1.15
N LYS A 29 -1.40 7.70 -0.08
CA LYS A 29 -0.89 8.76 0.81
C LYS A 29 0.48 8.39 1.41
N GLN A 30 0.66 7.14 1.82
CA GLN A 30 1.93 6.65 2.38
C GLN A 30 3.06 6.63 1.34
N ILE A 31 2.78 6.21 0.10
CA ILE A 31 3.76 6.22 -0.99
C ILE A 31 4.11 7.65 -1.40
N GLU A 32 3.12 8.55 -1.46
CA GLU A 32 3.32 9.97 -1.76
C GLU A 32 4.12 10.69 -0.66
N ALA A 33 3.93 10.30 0.60
CA ALA A 33 4.71 10.74 1.75
C ALA A 33 6.15 10.19 1.76
N GLY A 34 6.51 9.30 0.83
CA GLY A 34 7.86 8.77 0.69
C GLY A 34 8.20 7.65 1.68
N MET A 35 7.20 7.03 2.32
CA MET A 35 7.42 5.87 3.18
C MET A 35 8.02 4.71 2.39
N THR A 36 8.93 3.99 3.03
CA THR A 36 9.47 2.74 2.51
C THR A 36 8.40 1.64 2.55
N ALA A 37 8.57 0.63 1.70
CA ALA A 37 7.70 -0.54 1.71
C ALA A 37 7.74 -1.30 3.04
N SER A 38 8.80 -1.16 3.85
CA SER A 38 8.88 -1.78 5.18
C SER A 38 7.99 -1.04 6.18
N GLU A 39 8.04 0.29 6.18
CA GLU A 39 7.20 1.13 7.07
C GLU A 39 5.71 0.98 6.72
N ILE A 40 5.38 0.93 5.43
CA ILE A 40 4.01 0.68 4.96
C ILE A 40 3.50 -0.67 5.47
N ARG A 41 4.29 -1.74 5.34
CA ARG A 41 3.89 -3.07 5.84
C ARG A 41 3.75 -3.10 7.36
N ALA A 42 4.65 -2.44 8.08
CA ALA A 42 4.56 -2.33 9.53
C ALA A 42 3.27 -1.61 9.96
N SER A 43 2.82 -0.61 9.20
CA SER A 43 1.56 0.09 9.49
C SER A 43 0.31 -0.80 9.45
N TRP A 44 0.37 -1.93 8.73
CA TRP A 44 -0.75 -2.89 8.62
C TRP A 44 -0.79 -3.91 9.76
N GLU A 45 0.28 -4.03 10.54
CA GLU A 45 0.46 -5.15 11.47
C GLU A 45 -0.66 -5.24 12.52
N ASN A 46 -1.12 -4.10 13.04
CA ASN A 46 -2.17 -4.07 14.05
C ASN A 46 -3.53 -4.51 13.48
N ASP A 47 -3.89 -4.04 12.30
CA ASP A 47 -5.15 -4.41 11.65
C ASP A 47 -5.13 -5.87 11.18
N LEU A 48 -3.97 -6.36 10.73
CA LEU A 48 -3.79 -7.78 10.39
C LEU A 48 -3.94 -8.68 11.61
N LYS A 49 -3.41 -8.29 12.77
CA LYS A 49 -3.61 -9.02 14.04
C LYS A 49 -5.09 -9.01 14.46
N ALA A 50 -5.77 -7.87 14.35
CA ALA A 50 -7.19 -7.78 14.66
C ALA A 50 -8.03 -8.66 13.72
N TYR A 51 -7.73 -8.64 12.42
CA TYR A 51 -8.39 -9.50 11.43
C TYR A 51 -8.12 -10.99 11.68
N ASP A 52 -6.89 -11.35 12.05
CA ASP A 52 -6.53 -12.73 12.38
C ASP A 52 -7.34 -13.27 13.57
N VAL A 53 -7.53 -12.48 14.62
CA VAL A 53 -8.41 -12.85 15.75
C VAL A 53 -9.87 -12.95 15.30
N MET A 54 -10.35 -11.95 14.56
CA MET A 54 -11.74 -11.87 14.10
C MET A 54 -12.12 -13.06 13.19
N ARG A 55 -11.20 -13.54 12.34
CA ARG A 55 -11.51 -14.64 11.41
C ARG A 55 -11.51 -16.03 12.05
N GLN A 56 -10.90 -16.20 13.23
CA GLN A 56 -10.75 -17.52 13.88
C GLN A 56 -12.05 -18.35 13.94
N PRO A 57 -13.23 -17.80 14.30
CA PRO A 57 -14.46 -18.59 14.40
C PRO A 57 -14.96 -19.15 13.07
N TYR A 58 -14.45 -18.65 11.94
CA TYR A 58 -14.88 -19.02 10.59
C TYR A 58 -13.86 -19.93 9.88
N LEU A 59 -12.77 -20.31 10.55
CA LEU A 59 -11.78 -21.20 9.98
C LEU A 59 -12.32 -22.64 9.94
N LEU A 60 -12.25 -23.25 8.75
CA LEU A 60 -12.60 -24.66 8.54
C LEU A 60 -11.37 -25.56 8.46
N TYR A 61 -10.18 -24.97 8.30
CA TYR A 61 -8.87 -25.62 8.23
C TYR A 61 -7.77 -24.64 8.64
#